data_AF-A0A371LXY3-F1
#
_entry.id   AF-A0A371LXY3-F1
#
_cell.length_a   1.000
_cell.length_b   1.000
_cell.length_c   1.000
_cell.angle_alpha   90.00
_cell.angle_beta   90.00
_cell.angle_gamma   90.00
#
_symmetry.space_group_name_H-M   'P 1'
#
loop_
_entity.id
_entity.type
_entity.pdbx_description
1 polymer ?
#
loop_
_entity_poly.entity_id
_entity_poly.type
_entity_poly.pdbx_seq_one_letter_code
_entity_poly.pdbx_strand_id
1 'polypeptide(L)'
;MSGNSLDSSLTVLLVLVVVGGIAVPAVDVAYLNSSSETNKEVLQWAQPSNEMKPTLQNMMVISAAHDGTDVLFYGTRNPTNEDEVLFYVSNESSLRQPPPGGPNWHSRLPLPWYLERVNATVMSTSPEMNPTELREDAPPIVIAYSWDQEALAPNLPGYTVYQHDFKLWDEEIVIFIDNTHPADHEARE
;
A
#
# COMPACT_ATOMS: atom_id res chain seq x y z
N MET A 1 -14.32 59.04 -44.57
CA MET A 1 -14.77 57.68 -44.18
C MET A 1 -13.55 56.97 -43.59
N SER A 2 -13.40 56.99 -42.27
CA SER A 2 -13.74 55.86 -41.37
C SER A 2 -12.86 54.63 -41.58
N GLY A 3 -11.72 54.63 -40.89
CA GLY A 3 -11.03 53.42 -40.45
C GLY A 3 -10.95 53.47 -38.92
N ASN A 4 -12.12 53.58 -38.28
CA ASN A 4 -12.24 53.74 -36.84
C ASN A 4 -12.45 52.38 -36.18
N SER A 5 -11.87 52.24 -34.99
CA SER A 5 -12.37 51.48 -33.83
C SER A 5 -12.22 49.96 -33.74
N LEU A 6 -11.87 49.22 -34.80
CA LEU A 6 -11.75 47.75 -34.69
C LEU A 6 -10.42 47.29 -34.06
N ASP A 7 -9.28 47.90 -34.38
CA ASP A 7 -7.98 47.42 -33.87
C ASP A 7 -7.65 47.92 -32.45
N SER A 8 -8.07 49.13 -32.09
CA SER A 8 -7.81 49.67 -30.75
C SER A 8 -8.65 48.97 -29.67
N SER A 9 -9.85 48.48 -30.03
CA SER A 9 -10.72 47.78 -29.08
C SER A 9 -10.19 46.39 -28.72
N LEU A 10 -9.62 45.68 -29.70
CA LEU A 10 -9.06 44.34 -29.50
C LEU A 10 -7.79 44.38 -28.63
N THR A 11 -6.94 45.39 -28.84
CA THR A 11 -5.71 45.56 -28.06
C THR A 11 -5.99 45.96 -26.61
N VAL A 12 -6.97 46.82 -26.36
CA VAL A 12 -7.37 47.23 -25.00
C VAL A 12 -8.00 46.06 -24.23
N LEU A 13 -8.82 45.24 -24.90
CA LEU A 13 -9.41 44.05 -24.28
C LEU A 13 -8.33 43.02 -23.89
N LEU A 14 -7.31 42.84 -24.73
CA LEU A 14 -6.21 41.91 -24.45
C LEU A 14 -5.36 42.35 -23.25
N VAL A 15 -5.09 43.66 -23.11
CA VAL A 15 -4.36 44.20 -21.95
C VAL A 15 -5.19 44.07 -20.66
N LEU A 16 -6.52 44.23 -20.72
CA LEU A 16 -7.39 44.09 -19.56
C LEU A 16 -7.49 42.64 -19.05
N VAL A 17 -7.43 41.66 -19.96
CA VAL A 17 -7.39 40.22 -19.62
C VAL A 17 -6.05 39.84 -18.96
N VAL A 18 -4.94 40.45 -19.37
CA VAL A 18 -3.62 40.17 -18.79
C VAL A 18 -3.45 40.79 -17.39
N VAL A 19 -4.15 41.89 -17.07
CA VAL A 19 -4.05 42.56 -15.75
C VAL A 19 -5.17 42.14 -14.78
N GLY A 20 -6.32 41.67 -15.25
CA GLY A 20 -7.50 41.38 -14.42
C GLY A 20 -7.62 39.97 -13.84
N GLY A 21 -6.69 39.05 -14.15
CA GLY A 21 -6.86 37.62 -13.90
C GLY A 21 -6.40 37.07 -12.53
N ILE A 22 -6.00 37.91 -11.58
CA ILE A 22 -5.58 37.44 -10.25
C ILE A 22 -6.44 38.10 -9.17
N ALA A 23 -7.59 37.49 -8.84
CA ALA A 23 -8.23 37.68 -7.54
C ALA A 23 -9.36 36.67 -7.29
N VAL A 24 -9.03 35.39 -7.11
CA VAL A 24 -9.66 34.57 -6.06
C VAL A 24 -8.55 33.68 -5.50
N PRO A 25 -8.17 33.78 -4.21
CA PRO A 25 -7.46 32.69 -3.58
C PRO A 25 -8.47 31.53 -3.52
N ALA A 26 -8.33 30.56 -4.42
CA ALA A 26 -8.95 29.26 -4.23
C ALA A 26 -8.24 28.64 -3.03
N VAL A 27 -8.73 28.96 -1.84
CA VAL A 27 -8.39 28.29 -0.59
C VAL A 27 -8.75 26.83 -0.78
N ASP A 28 -7.75 25.99 -1.04
CA ASP A 28 -7.67 24.53 -0.82
C ASP A 28 -8.98 23.75 -0.61
N VAL A 29 -9.97 23.89 -1.50
CA VAL A 29 -11.17 23.03 -1.46
C VAL A 29 -10.84 21.61 -1.93
N ALA A 30 -9.69 21.43 -2.59
CA ALA A 30 -9.21 20.11 -2.99
C ALA A 30 -8.93 19.18 -1.78
N TYR A 31 -8.64 19.74 -0.60
CA TYR A 31 -8.40 18.95 0.61
C TYR A 31 -9.66 18.68 1.43
N LEU A 32 -10.73 19.46 1.24
CA LEU A 32 -11.97 19.34 2.03
C LEU A 32 -13.05 18.50 1.36
N ASN A 33 -12.79 17.94 0.17
CA ASN A 33 -13.81 17.24 -0.59
C ASN A 33 -13.35 15.89 -1.16
N SER A 34 -12.29 15.27 -0.61
CA SER A 34 -11.92 13.89 -0.96
C SER A 34 -12.86 12.84 -0.33
N SER A 35 -13.82 13.26 0.49
CA SER A 35 -14.76 12.38 1.19
C SER A 35 -16.22 12.55 0.74
N SER A 36 -16.52 13.36 -0.30
CA SER A 36 -17.87 13.35 -0.87
C SER A 36 -17.99 12.31 -1.98
N GLU A 37 -19.02 11.47 -1.83
CA GLU A 37 -19.41 10.35 -2.68
C GLU A 37 -19.67 10.71 -4.17
N THR A 38 -19.54 11.98 -4.56
CA THR A 38 -19.92 12.50 -5.87
C THR A 38 -18.80 12.41 -6.91
N ASN A 39 -17.55 12.15 -6.51
CA ASN A 39 -16.40 12.18 -7.43
C ASN A 39 -15.60 10.85 -7.46
N LYS A 40 -16.30 9.72 -7.55
CA LYS A 40 -15.71 8.37 -7.68
C LYS A 40 -15.26 8.03 -9.11
N GLU A 41 -14.85 8.98 -9.93
CA GLU A 41 -14.55 8.73 -11.36
C GLU A 41 -13.07 8.46 -11.68
N VAL A 42 -12.22 8.33 -10.65
CA VAL A 42 -10.94 7.61 -10.77
C VAL A 42 -10.80 6.74 -9.52
N LEU A 43 -11.52 5.62 -9.51
CA LEU A 43 -11.37 4.60 -8.47
C LEU A 43 -9.90 4.13 -8.48
N GLN A 44 -9.18 4.46 -7.43
CA GLN A 44 -7.79 4.08 -7.20
C GLN A 44 -7.73 2.60 -6.81
N TRP A 45 -8.07 1.70 -7.74
CA TRP A 45 -8.15 0.24 -7.53
C TRP A 45 -6.83 -0.42 -7.06
N ALA A 46 -5.74 0.35 -7.03
CA ALA A 46 -4.38 -0.10 -6.81
C ALA A 46 -3.68 0.57 -5.60
N GLN A 47 -4.29 1.59 -4.99
CA GLN A 47 -3.67 2.30 -3.87
C GLN A 47 -4.14 1.71 -2.54
N PRO A 48 -3.21 1.47 -1.59
CA PRO A 48 -3.53 1.18 -0.19
C PRO A 48 -4.57 2.17 0.33
N SER A 49 -5.40 1.72 1.28
CA SER A 49 -6.14 2.64 2.14
C SER A 49 -5.18 3.68 2.73
N ASN A 50 -5.65 4.90 2.97
CA ASN A 50 -4.79 5.96 3.52
C ASN A 50 -4.16 5.53 4.85
N GLU A 51 -4.87 4.72 5.65
CA GLU A 51 -4.42 4.18 6.93
C GLU A 51 -3.28 3.16 6.80
N MET A 52 -3.20 2.42 5.69
CA MET A 52 -2.12 1.44 5.47
C MET A 52 -0.80 2.11 5.02
N LYS A 53 -0.86 3.33 4.45
CA LYS A 53 0.32 4.01 3.89
C LYS A 53 1.48 4.19 4.88
N PRO A 54 1.27 4.64 6.13
CA PRO A 54 2.36 4.76 7.11
C PRO A 54 3.01 3.42 7.42
N THR A 55 2.22 2.35 7.53
CA THR A 55 2.74 0.99 7.79
C THR A 55 3.59 0.51 6.62
N LEU A 56 3.15 0.75 5.38
CA LEU A 56 3.95 0.42 4.19
C LEU A 56 5.25 1.22 4.10
N GLN A 57 5.24 2.50 4.52
CA GLN A 57 6.46 3.30 4.58
C GLN A 57 7.45 2.74 5.60
N ASN A 58 6.97 2.33 6.78
CA ASN A 58 7.78 1.68 7.79
C ASN A 58 8.42 0.40 7.24
N MET A 59 7.62 -0.50 6.66
CA MET A 59 8.10 -1.73 6.02
C MET A 59 9.16 -1.48 4.95
N MET A 60 8.97 -0.44 4.11
CA MET A 60 9.93 -0.08 3.07
C MET A 60 11.27 0.40 3.64
N VAL A 61 11.26 1.15 4.74
CA VAL A 61 12.50 1.58 5.43
C VAL A 61 13.23 0.38 6.04
N ILE A 62 12.50 -0.50 6.72
CA ILE A 62 13.05 -1.72 7.33
C ILE A 62 13.69 -2.61 6.25
N SER A 63 12.94 -2.90 5.19
CA SER A 63 13.43 -3.79 4.11
C SER A 63 14.65 -3.21 3.38
N ALA A 64 14.79 -1.88 3.32
CA ALA A 64 15.95 -1.26 2.70
C ALA A 64 17.22 -1.33 3.57
N ALA A 65 17.08 -1.60 4.87
CA ALA A 65 18.18 -1.62 5.84
C ALA A 65 18.51 -3.03 6.36
N HIS A 66 17.66 -4.02 6.06
CA HIS A 66 17.80 -5.39 6.50
C HIS A 66 18.43 -6.28 5.41
N ASP A 67 19.20 -7.29 5.83
CA ASP A 67 19.77 -8.30 4.96
C ASP A 67 19.08 -9.65 5.21
N GLY A 68 18.70 -10.36 4.15
CA GLY A 68 18.03 -11.65 4.24
C GLY A 68 16.59 -11.58 3.76
N THR A 69 15.70 -12.40 4.31
CA THR A 69 14.27 -12.29 4.01
C THR A 69 13.69 -11.12 4.79
N ASP A 70 13.16 -10.13 4.09
CA ASP A 70 12.59 -8.92 4.70
C ASP A 70 11.13 -9.14 5.10
N VAL A 71 10.37 -9.81 4.23
CA VAL A 71 8.93 -10.00 4.39
C VAL A 71 8.54 -11.46 4.22
N LEU A 72 7.83 -11.99 5.21
CA LEU A 72 7.17 -13.29 5.15
C LEU A 72 5.66 -13.11 4.96
N PHE A 73 5.12 -13.59 3.84
CA PHE A 73 3.69 -13.78 3.68
C PHE A 73 3.27 -15.11 4.31
N TYR A 74 2.46 -15.06 5.37
CA TYR A 74 1.86 -16.25 5.94
C TYR A 74 0.78 -16.78 4.99
N GLY A 75 1.08 -17.89 4.32
CA GLY A 75 0.14 -18.58 3.45
C GLY A 75 -1.00 -19.19 4.26
N THR A 76 -2.23 -19.10 3.74
CA THR A 76 -3.43 -19.54 4.48
C THR A 76 -4.52 -20.02 3.52
N ARG A 77 -5.62 -20.54 4.06
CA ARG A 77 -6.84 -20.89 3.33
C ARG A 77 -7.98 -19.97 3.78
N ASN A 78 -8.86 -19.59 2.84
CA ASN A 78 -10.03 -18.81 3.21
C ASN A 78 -10.94 -19.63 4.15
N PRO A 79 -11.32 -19.10 5.34
CA PRO A 79 -12.18 -19.80 6.29
C PRO A 79 -13.56 -20.20 5.74
N THR A 80 -14.01 -19.53 4.67
CA THR A 80 -15.30 -19.79 4.02
C THR A 80 -15.19 -20.63 2.74
N ASN A 81 -13.97 -20.83 2.24
CA ASN A 81 -13.67 -21.57 1.02
C ASN A 81 -12.27 -22.21 1.10
N GLU A 82 -12.19 -23.43 1.62
CA GLU A 82 -10.90 -24.11 1.89
C GLU A 82 -10.05 -24.37 0.64
N ASP A 83 -10.68 -24.41 -0.55
CA ASP A 83 -9.99 -24.55 -1.85
C ASP A 83 -9.25 -23.26 -2.25
N GLU A 84 -9.64 -22.11 -1.68
CA GLU A 84 -9.00 -20.83 -1.91
C GLU A 84 -7.78 -20.67 -1.01
N VAL A 85 -6.60 -20.91 -1.59
CA VAL A 85 -5.31 -20.64 -0.94
C VAL A 85 -4.90 -19.19 -1.19
N LEU A 86 -4.50 -18.49 -0.14
CA LEU A 86 -4.11 -17.09 -0.16
C LEU A 86 -2.66 -16.94 0.31
N PHE A 87 -2.00 -15.87 -0.15
CA PHE A 87 -0.66 -15.44 0.22
C PHE A 87 0.50 -16.40 -0.06
N TYR A 88 0.26 -17.63 -0.50
CA TYR A 88 1.29 -18.64 -0.74
C TYR A 88 1.84 -18.64 -2.16
N VAL A 89 3.17 -18.54 -2.31
CA VAL A 89 3.93 -18.90 -3.52
C VAL A 89 5.01 -19.90 -3.12
N SER A 90 5.03 -21.07 -3.76
CA SER A 90 5.96 -22.15 -3.41
C SER A 90 7.41 -21.87 -3.78
N ASN A 91 7.65 -21.09 -4.83
CA ASN A 91 8.97 -20.72 -5.29
C ASN A 91 8.97 -19.27 -5.78
N GLU A 92 9.41 -18.33 -4.96
CA GLU A 92 9.39 -16.89 -5.27
C GLU A 92 10.19 -16.55 -6.54
N SER A 93 11.19 -17.37 -6.88
CA SER A 93 11.95 -17.21 -8.11
C SER A 93 11.11 -17.42 -9.38
N SER A 94 9.99 -18.13 -9.30
CA SER A 94 9.10 -18.36 -10.44
C SER A 94 8.34 -17.11 -10.87
N LEU A 95 8.28 -16.07 -10.03
CA LEU A 95 7.59 -14.81 -10.35
C LEU A 95 8.36 -13.94 -11.35
N ARG A 96 9.65 -14.25 -11.59
CA ARG A 96 10.49 -13.53 -12.56
C ARG A 96 10.21 -13.90 -14.02
N GLN A 97 9.39 -14.92 -14.27
CA GLN A 97 9.09 -15.41 -15.62
C GLN A 97 7.58 -15.59 -15.79
N PRO A 98 6.97 -15.13 -16.90
CA PRO A 98 5.58 -15.39 -17.19
C PRO A 98 5.37 -16.84 -17.70
N PRO A 99 4.22 -17.47 -17.38
CA PRO A 99 3.26 -17.03 -16.37
C PRO A 99 3.86 -17.16 -14.95
N PRO A 100 3.59 -16.23 -14.02
CA PRO A 100 4.14 -16.27 -12.67
C PRO A 100 3.85 -17.63 -12.03
N GLY A 101 4.91 -18.41 -11.79
CA GLY A 101 4.82 -19.86 -11.59
C GLY A 101 4.44 -20.34 -10.19
N GLY A 102 3.80 -19.51 -9.37
CA GLY A 102 3.33 -19.87 -8.04
C GLY A 102 1.81 -19.79 -7.98
N PRO A 103 1.13 -20.67 -7.23
CA PRO A 103 -0.29 -20.45 -6.97
C PRO A 103 -0.47 -19.03 -6.37
N ASN A 104 -1.57 -18.36 -6.70
CA ASN A 104 -2.13 -17.29 -5.88
C ASN A 104 -1.24 -16.06 -5.55
N TRP A 105 -0.17 -15.77 -6.30
CA TRP A 105 0.57 -14.49 -6.16
C TRP A 105 -0.37 -13.27 -6.16
N HIS A 106 -1.39 -13.29 -7.02
CA HIS A 106 -2.40 -12.24 -7.15
C HIS A 106 -3.14 -11.92 -5.84
N SER A 107 -3.25 -12.89 -4.92
CA SER A 107 -3.89 -12.68 -3.62
C SER A 107 -3.16 -11.64 -2.77
N ARG A 108 -1.86 -11.42 -3.01
CA ARG A 108 -1.01 -10.46 -2.29
C ARG A 108 -1.19 -9.01 -2.73
N LEU A 109 -1.84 -8.77 -3.88
CA LEU A 109 -2.00 -7.42 -4.42
C LEU A 109 -2.82 -6.55 -3.46
N PRO A 110 -2.42 -5.27 -3.25
CA PRO A 110 -1.41 -4.53 -4.02
C PRO A 110 0.01 -4.53 -3.43
N LEU A 111 0.28 -5.28 -2.35
CA LEU A 111 1.52 -5.18 -1.56
C LEU A 111 2.82 -5.42 -2.36
N PRO A 112 2.91 -6.41 -3.27
CA PRO A 112 4.12 -6.66 -4.04
C PRO A 112 4.68 -5.42 -4.76
N TRP A 113 3.84 -4.52 -5.29
CA TRP A 113 4.32 -3.32 -5.99
C TRP A 113 5.11 -2.36 -5.10
N TYR A 114 4.81 -2.34 -3.81
CA TYR A 114 5.52 -1.50 -2.83
C TYR A 114 6.82 -2.17 -2.38
N LEU A 115 6.79 -3.49 -2.19
CA LEU A 115 7.96 -4.29 -1.80
C LEU A 115 9.00 -4.35 -2.93
N GLU A 116 8.55 -4.50 -4.18
CA GLU A 116 9.41 -4.46 -5.37
C GLU A 116 10.11 -3.11 -5.54
N ARG A 117 9.47 -2.00 -5.16
CA ARG A 117 10.07 -0.66 -5.26
C ARG A 117 11.35 -0.51 -4.45
N VAL A 118 11.44 -1.25 -3.33
CA VAL A 118 12.61 -1.27 -2.45
C VAL A 118 13.45 -2.54 -2.61
N ASN A 119 13.17 -3.37 -3.61
CA ASN A 119 13.80 -4.68 -3.82
C ASN A 119 13.76 -5.59 -2.58
N ALA A 120 12.67 -5.56 -1.81
CA ALA A 120 12.52 -6.41 -0.64
C ALA A 120 12.57 -7.90 -1.03
N THR A 121 13.29 -8.69 -0.25
CA THR A 121 13.32 -10.15 -0.35
C THR A 121 12.09 -10.72 0.35
N VAL A 122 11.27 -11.43 -0.41
CA VAL A 122 9.98 -11.96 0.05
C VAL A 122 10.03 -13.49 0.09
N MET A 123 9.37 -14.08 1.09
CA MET A 123 9.06 -15.51 1.15
C MET A 123 7.62 -15.77 1.53
N SER A 124 7.18 -17.02 1.40
CA SER A 124 5.92 -17.51 1.94
C SER A 124 6.04 -18.79 2.74
N THR A 125 5.17 -18.90 3.73
CA THR A 125 4.89 -20.17 4.39
C THR A 125 3.92 -21.00 3.55
N SER A 126 3.99 -22.32 3.69
CA SER A 126 2.91 -23.20 3.22
C SER A 126 1.63 -22.92 4.03
N PRO A 127 0.42 -23.02 3.45
CA PRO A 127 -0.83 -22.94 4.21
C PRO A 127 -0.97 -24.00 5.30
N GLU A 128 -0.17 -25.07 5.25
CA GLU A 128 -0.16 -26.14 6.23
C GLU A 128 0.90 -25.94 7.33
N MET A 129 1.67 -24.85 7.29
CA MET A 129 2.69 -24.56 8.30
C MET A 129 2.05 -24.37 9.68
N ASN A 130 2.68 -24.92 10.72
CA ASN A 130 2.24 -24.66 12.08
C ASN A 130 2.71 -23.26 12.54
N PRO A 131 1.83 -22.38 13.05
CA PRO A 131 2.20 -21.05 13.57
C PRO A 131 3.36 -21.06 14.57
N THR A 132 3.52 -22.15 15.33
CA THR A 132 4.58 -22.31 16.33
C THR A 132 5.99 -22.35 15.71
N GLU A 133 6.09 -22.72 14.44
CA GLU A 133 7.36 -22.82 13.71
C GLU A 133 7.96 -21.45 13.35
N LEU A 134 7.20 -20.34 13.44
CA LEU A 134 7.71 -18.99 13.16
C LEU A 134 8.68 -18.45 14.25
N ARG A 135 8.75 -19.09 15.43
CA ARG A 135 9.30 -18.44 16.65
C ARG A 135 10.74 -17.93 16.59
N GLU A 136 11.67 -18.67 15.99
CA GLU A 136 13.11 -18.37 16.15
C GLU A 136 13.71 -17.57 14.99
N ASP A 137 13.19 -17.74 13.77
CA ASP A 137 13.79 -17.18 12.54
C ASP A 137 12.78 -16.36 11.72
N ALA A 138 11.78 -15.76 12.37
CA ALA A 138 10.83 -14.89 11.67
C ALA A 138 11.54 -13.65 11.09
N PRO A 139 11.28 -13.30 9.81
CA PRO A 139 11.67 -12.02 9.24
C PRO A 139 11.15 -10.82 10.03
N PRO A 140 11.75 -9.63 9.88
CA PRO A 140 11.32 -8.43 10.62
C PRO A 140 9.87 -8.04 10.29
N ILE A 141 9.33 -8.48 9.15
CA ILE A 141 7.95 -8.22 8.74
C ILE A 141 7.24 -9.54 8.43
N VAL A 142 6.10 -9.78 9.07
CA VAL A 142 5.20 -10.90 8.75
C VAL A 142 3.83 -10.34 8.38
N ILE A 143 3.30 -10.76 7.23
CA ILE A 143 1.99 -10.34 6.73
C ILE A 143 1.07 -11.55 6.69
N ALA A 144 -0.07 -11.46 7.36
CA ALA A 144 -1.09 -12.51 7.39
C ALA A 144 -2.49 -11.92 7.18
N TYR A 145 -3.45 -12.75 6.86
CA TYR A 145 -4.86 -12.35 6.99
C TYR A 145 -5.24 -12.25 8.47
N SER A 146 -6.20 -11.37 8.80
CA SER A 146 -6.57 -11.06 10.19
C SER A 146 -7.05 -12.28 10.97
N TRP A 147 -7.68 -13.25 10.32
CA TRP A 147 -8.14 -14.48 10.96
C TRP A 147 -7.02 -15.38 11.51
N ASP A 148 -5.77 -15.22 11.03
CA ASP A 148 -4.62 -15.96 11.53
C ASP A 148 -3.92 -15.25 12.71
N GLN A 149 -4.32 -14.02 13.04
CA GLN A 149 -3.65 -13.19 14.05
C GLN A 149 -3.59 -13.86 15.42
N GLU A 150 -4.71 -14.42 15.90
CA GLU A 150 -4.78 -15.03 17.23
C GLU A 150 -3.84 -16.23 17.36
N ALA A 151 -3.66 -16.98 16.28
CA ALA A 151 -2.74 -18.12 16.23
C ALA A 151 -1.28 -17.68 16.11
N LEU A 152 -1.00 -16.60 15.39
CA LEU A 152 0.37 -16.12 15.13
C LEU A 152 0.96 -15.27 16.25
N ALA A 153 0.18 -14.37 16.86
CA ALA A 153 0.69 -13.38 17.82
C ALA A 153 1.47 -13.98 19.01
N PRO A 154 1.07 -15.12 19.62
CA PRO A 154 1.87 -15.73 20.68
C PRO A 154 3.26 -16.21 20.23
N ASN A 155 3.43 -16.47 18.94
CA ASN A 155 4.65 -17.00 18.32
C ASN A 155 5.57 -15.90 17.79
N LEU A 156 5.13 -14.64 17.77
CA LEU A 156 5.91 -13.47 17.35
C LEU A 156 6.07 -12.48 18.52
N PRO A 157 6.67 -12.91 19.66
CA PRO A 157 6.89 -12.00 20.78
C PRO A 157 7.84 -10.87 20.35
N GLY A 158 7.52 -9.64 20.73
CA GLY A 158 8.31 -8.47 20.35
C GLY A 158 7.92 -7.85 19.00
N TYR A 159 6.87 -8.33 18.35
CA TYR A 159 6.29 -7.67 17.18
C TYR A 159 5.13 -6.76 17.58
N THR A 160 5.00 -5.62 16.90
CA THR A 160 3.80 -4.78 16.92
C THR A 160 2.87 -5.17 15.77
N VAL A 161 1.56 -5.24 16.03
CA VAL A 161 0.55 -5.63 15.04
C VAL A 161 -0.19 -4.42 14.51
N TYR A 162 -0.23 -4.27 13.19
CA TYR A 162 -1.02 -3.25 12.49
C TYR A 162 -2.09 -3.94 11.63
N GLN A 163 -3.36 -3.68 11.93
CA GLN A 163 -4.50 -4.21 11.18
C GLN A 163 -4.96 -3.21 10.13
N HIS A 164 -5.23 -3.69 8.91
CA HIS A 164 -5.63 -2.85 7.78
C HIS A 164 -6.70 -3.53 6.94
N ASP A 165 -7.66 -2.73 6.46
CA ASP A 165 -8.54 -3.13 5.37
C ASP A 165 -7.70 -3.46 4.12
N PHE A 166 -8.03 -4.57 3.48
CA PHE A 166 -7.29 -5.13 2.38
C PHE A 166 -8.22 -5.35 1.17
N LYS A 167 -7.95 -4.63 0.08
CA LYS A 167 -8.79 -4.62 -1.14
C LYS A 167 -10.20 -4.04 -0.86
N LEU A 168 -11.14 -4.24 -1.79
CA LEU A 168 -12.45 -3.58 -1.81
C LEU A 168 -13.56 -4.36 -1.08
N TRP A 169 -13.24 -5.56 -0.61
CA TRP A 169 -14.15 -6.41 0.16
C TRP A 169 -13.71 -6.39 1.62
N ASP A 170 -14.53 -6.95 2.52
CA ASP A 170 -14.25 -7.10 3.97
C ASP A 170 -13.10 -8.11 4.24
N GLU A 171 -12.03 -8.04 3.45
CA GLU A 171 -10.76 -8.71 3.69
C GLU A 171 -9.91 -7.78 4.55
N GLU A 172 -9.39 -8.30 5.66
CA GLU A 172 -8.49 -7.58 6.54
C GLU A 172 -7.18 -8.34 6.66
N ILE A 173 -6.08 -7.61 6.70
CA ILE A 173 -4.75 -8.16 6.94
C ILE A 173 -4.17 -7.60 8.23
N VAL A 174 -3.24 -8.36 8.79
CA VAL A 174 -2.39 -7.93 9.89
C VAL A 174 -0.94 -7.95 9.45
N ILE A 175 -0.23 -6.89 9.80
CA ILE A 175 1.19 -6.71 9.53
C ILE A 175 1.89 -6.68 10.88
N PHE A 176 2.66 -7.71 11.16
CA PHE A 176 3.55 -7.79 12.31
C PHE A 176 4.88 -7.15 11.94
N ILE A 177 5.35 -6.20 12.75
CA ILE A 177 6.66 -5.56 12.60
C ILE A 177 7.47 -5.78 13.87
N ASP A 178 8.67 -6.35 13.74
CA ASP A 178 9.60 -6.56 14.85
C ASP A 178 10.04 -5.22 15.45
N ASN A 179 9.86 -5.07 16.76
CA ASN A 179 10.23 -3.86 17.50
C ASN A 179 11.74 -3.61 17.56
N THR A 180 12.59 -4.58 17.20
CA THR A 180 14.04 -4.35 17.06
C THR A 180 14.42 -3.68 15.73
N HIS A 181 13.47 -3.59 14.80
CA HIS A 181 13.62 -2.93 13.49
C HIS A 181 12.57 -1.81 13.30
N PRO A 182 12.48 -0.80 14.17
CA PRO A 182 11.57 0.32 13.92
C PRO A 182 12.11 1.19 12.77
N ALA A 183 11.25 1.64 11.85
CA ALA A 183 11.61 2.83 11.06
C ALA A 183 11.70 4.00 12.03
N ASP A 184 12.83 4.72 12.02
CA ASP A 184 13.07 5.88 12.87
C ASP A 184 11.92 6.91 12.76
N HIS A 185 10.96 6.83 13.67
CA HIS A 185 9.87 7.80 13.82
C HIS A 185 10.08 8.70 15.05
N GLU A 186 11.08 8.44 15.90
CA GLU A 186 11.39 9.24 17.11
C GLU A 186 12.21 10.52 16.85
N ALA A 187 12.03 11.19 15.71
CA ALA A 187 12.70 12.47 15.42
C ALA A 187 11.74 13.66 15.32
N ARG A 188 10.50 13.55 15.80
CA ARG A 188 9.52 14.66 15.82
C ARG A 188 8.61 14.62 17.05
N GLU A 189 9.18 15.00 18.19
CA GLU A 189 8.44 15.73 19.24
C GLU A 189 8.74 17.23 19.13
#